data_AF-A0A845X5Y0-F1
#
_entry.id   AF-A0A845X5Y0-F1
#
_cell.length_a   1.000
_cell.length_b   1.000
_cell.length_c   1.000
_cell.angle_alpha   90.00
_cell.angle_beta   90.00
_cell.angle_gamma   90.00
#
_symmetry.space_group_name_H-M   'P 1'
#
loop_
_entity.id
_entity.type
_entity.pdbx_description
1 polymer ?
#
loop_
_entity_poly.entity_id
_entity_poly.type
_entity_poly.pdbx_seq_one_letter_code
_entity_poly.pdbx_strand_id
1 'polypeptide(L)'
;MDTEWFALDAEGKIALFDSDEGGAVPRSNQKIWQAARIDSVDMFFSEIAKAQANPLVYVKTPSTSLVDALTFKTLQTQIDEAVNLAGQICGTRYGPERGQVTHLTWPTLEQYELYSLLLLLESERVIPLLRSGQENLDNYIVRFTGEPVVVYMDRCQVLTIQKLVNRGMILAGKALGIANYPSATLFGFYCYNYSSFGAPAPYSRKGEPLFPICLEDLPEHLQDLISWTWFDDLKFSQCSVIQPIEHMKCSTWRNSKWWIDSHGREHKQHPPYKSHQIM
;
A
#
# COMPACT_ATOMS: atom_id res chain seq x y z
N MET A 1 0.79 2.05 18.17
CA MET A 1 0.64 0.66 17.70
C MET A 1 0.46 0.86 16.23
N ASP A 2 1.57 0.97 15.53
CA ASP A 2 1.58 1.64 14.25
C ASP A 2 1.24 0.55 13.25
N THR A 3 0.03 0.61 12.72
CA THR A 3 -0.49 -0.43 11.85
C THR A 3 -1.43 0.15 10.83
N GLU A 4 -1.32 -0.38 9.63
CA GLU A 4 -2.40 -0.32 8.66
C GLU A 4 -3.25 -1.59 8.80
N TRP A 5 -4.53 -1.52 8.44
CA TRP A 5 -5.44 -2.65 8.43
C TRP A 5 -6.55 -2.42 7.42
N PHE A 6 -7.18 -3.50 6.97
CA PHE A 6 -8.23 -3.47 5.95
C PHE A 6 -9.58 -3.80 6.54
N ALA A 7 -10.63 -3.24 5.95
CA ALA A 7 -12.01 -3.53 6.32
C ALA A 7 -12.95 -3.47 5.13
N LEU A 8 -14.10 -4.10 5.29
CA LEU A 8 -15.21 -4.06 4.35
C LEU A 8 -16.35 -3.20 4.88
N ASP A 9 -17.03 -2.50 3.98
CA ASP A 9 -18.31 -1.88 4.28
C ASP A 9 -19.50 -2.79 3.93
N ALA A 10 -20.72 -2.31 4.14
CA ALA A 10 -21.95 -3.05 3.88
C ALA A 10 -22.16 -3.41 2.39
N GLU A 11 -21.39 -2.81 1.49
CA GLU A 11 -21.42 -3.09 0.05
C GLU A 11 -20.22 -3.94 -0.39
N GLY A 12 -19.41 -4.44 0.54
CA GLY A 12 -18.22 -5.24 0.25
C GLY A 12 -17.05 -4.43 -0.32
N LYS A 13 -17.08 -3.10 -0.25
CA LYS A 13 -15.96 -2.25 -0.70
C LYS A 13 -14.85 -2.25 0.33
N ILE A 14 -13.61 -2.14 -0.12
CA ILE A 14 -12.44 -2.23 0.77
C ILE A 14 -11.93 -0.83 1.15
N ALA A 15 -11.63 -0.65 2.44
CA ALA A 15 -10.90 0.50 2.96
C ALA A 15 -9.59 0.07 3.61
N LEU A 16 -8.57 0.91 3.43
CA LEU A 16 -7.33 0.94 4.21
C LEU A 16 -7.48 1.93 5.36
N PHE A 17 -7.22 1.47 6.57
CA PHE A 17 -7.15 2.29 7.77
C PHE A 17 -5.72 2.27 8.28
N ASP A 18 -5.14 3.43 8.54
CA ASP A 18 -3.87 3.52 9.27
C ASP A 18 -4.10 4.22 10.60
N SER A 19 -3.78 3.46 11.65
CA SER A 19 -4.03 3.82 13.04
C SER A 19 -3.00 4.78 13.59
N ASP A 20 -1.85 4.93 12.93
CA ASP A 20 -0.65 5.55 13.52
C ASP A 20 -0.46 4.99 14.96
N GLU A 21 -0.03 5.79 15.92
CA GLU A 21 0.16 5.32 17.29
C GLU A 21 -1.15 5.04 18.06
N GLY A 22 -2.21 5.80 17.79
CA GLY A 22 -3.34 5.99 18.72
C GLY A 22 -4.70 5.47 18.26
N GLY A 23 -4.85 5.10 16.98
CA GLY A 23 -6.10 4.62 16.41
C GLY A 23 -6.58 3.32 17.06
N ALA A 24 -7.91 3.17 17.11
CA ALA A 24 -8.52 1.91 17.54
C ALA A 24 -8.44 0.88 16.41
N VAL A 25 -7.94 -0.31 16.71
CA VAL A 25 -7.74 -1.39 15.72
C VAL A 25 -8.62 -2.58 16.08
N PRO A 26 -9.41 -3.13 15.16
CA PRO A 26 -10.25 -4.30 15.42
C PRO A 26 -9.50 -5.47 16.04
N ARG A 27 -10.10 -6.09 17.06
CA ARG A 27 -9.64 -7.36 17.63
C ARG A 27 -10.23 -8.48 16.79
N SER A 28 -9.52 -8.96 15.77
CA SER A 28 -9.85 -10.29 15.25
C SER A 28 -9.25 -11.38 16.14
N ASN A 29 -9.65 -12.62 15.87
CA ASN A 29 -9.27 -13.78 16.65
C ASN A 29 -7.72 -13.89 16.69
N GLN A 30 -7.11 -13.69 17.88
CA GLN A 30 -5.65 -13.53 18.06
C GLN A 30 -4.80 -14.63 17.42
N LYS A 31 -5.33 -15.86 17.34
CA LYS A 31 -4.63 -17.00 16.72
C LYS A 31 -4.55 -16.91 15.19
N ILE A 32 -5.56 -16.33 14.55
CA ILE A 32 -5.62 -16.09 13.11
C ILE A 32 -4.85 -14.81 12.76
N TRP A 33 -4.94 -13.81 13.65
CA TRP A 33 -4.26 -12.51 13.52
C TRP A 33 -2.75 -12.62 13.28
N GLN A 34 -2.07 -13.54 13.97
CA GLN A 34 -0.62 -13.68 13.82
C GLN A 34 -0.21 -14.39 12.53
N ALA A 35 -1.11 -15.20 11.94
CA ALA A 35 -0.80 -16.02 10.78
C ALA A 35 -1.15 -15.34 9.45
N ALA A 36 -2.04 -14.35 9.46
CA ALA A 36 -2.63 -13.82 8.24
C ALA A 36 -2.77 -12.28 8.24
N ARG A 37 -1.94 -11.57 9.01
CA ARG A 37 -2.01 -10.11 9.07
C ARG A 37 -1.59 -9.49 7.72
N ILE A 38 -2.42 -8.59 7.19
CA ILE A 38 -2.06 -7.74 6.04
C ILE A 38 -1.99 -6.31 6.55
N ASP A 39 -0.76 -5.83 6.74
CA ASP A 39 -0.47 -4.54 7.39
C ASP A 39 -0.06 -3.44 6.43
N SER A 40 -0.09 -3.72 5.13
CA SER A 40 0.19 -2.72 4.12
C SER A 40 -0.41 -3.06 2.77
N VAL A 41 -0.48 -2.04 1.91
CA VAL A 41 -0.84 -2.20 0.50
C VAL A 41 0.13 -3.16 -0.21
N ASP A 42 1.41 -3.12 0.14
CA ASP A 42 2.41 -4.03 -0.44
C ASP A 42 2.17 -5.49 -0.05
N MET A 43 1.88 -5.73 1.23
CA MET A 43 1.51 -7.08 1.68
C MET A 43 0.22 -7.54 1.01
N PHE A 44 -0.76 -6.65 0.87
CA PHE A 44 -2.04 -6.97 0.23
C PHE A 44 -1.85 -7.48 -1.20
N PHE A 45 -1.08 -6.75 -2.01
CA PHE A 45 -0.82 -7.16 -3.39
C PHE A 45 0.13 -8.35 -3.50
N SER A 46 1.08 -8.48 -2.59
CA SER A 46 1.94 -9.67 -2.51
C SER A 46 1.10 -10.94 -2.30
N GLU A 47 0.09 -10.91 -1.42
CA GLU A 47 -0.81 -12.05 -1.21
C GLU A 47 -1.69 -12.34 -2.44
N ILE A 48 -2.20 -11.31 -3.14
CA ILE A 48 -2.92 -11.53 -4.41
C ILE A 48 -2.01 -12.21 -5.44
N ALA A 49 -0.79 -11.71 -5.60
CA ALA A 49 0.20 -12.23 -6.54
C ALA A 49 0.55 -13.70 -6.25
N LYS A 50 0.73 -14.06 -4.97
CA LYS A 50 0.99 -15.45 -4.54
C LYS A 50 -0.12 -16.40 -4.96
N ALA A 51 -1.38 -15.98 -4.85
CA ALA A 51 -2.53 -16.84 -5.17
C ALA A 51 -2.74 -17.05 -6.68
N GLN A 52 -2.32 -16.11 -7.53
CA GLN A 52 -2.53 -16.21 -8.97
C GLN A 52 -1.42 -16.99 -9.70
N ALA A 53 -0.40 -17.48 -8.98
CA ALA A 53 0.82 -18.06 -9.54
C ALA A 53 1.51 -17.15 -10.59
N ASN A 54 1.16 -15.86 -10.59
CA ASN A 54 1.66 -14.84 -11.49
C ASN A 54 1.72 -13.53 -10.69
N PRO A 55 2.86 -12.82 -10.64
CA PRO A 55 2.98 -11.54 -9.95
C PRO A 55 2.22 -10.39 -10.63
N LEU A 56 1.37 -10.64 -11.62
CA LEU A 56 0.61 -9.60 -12.32
C LEU A 56 -0.80 -9.52 -11.74
N VAL A 57 -1.06 -8.45 -10.97
CA VAL A 57 -2.36 -8.17 -10.37
C VAL A 57 -3.11 -7.16 -11.21
N TYR A 58 -4.37 -7.41 -11.55
CA TYR A 58 -5.19 -6.46 -12.29
C TYR A 58 -6.08 -5.65 -11.34
N VAL A 59 -6.13 -4.33 -11.52
CA VAL A 59 -7.04 -3.44 -10.77
C VAL A 59 -7.97 -2.72 -11.73
N LYS A 60 -9.22 -2.51 -11.29
CA LYS A 60 -10.29 -1.96 -12.14
C LYS A 60 -10.10 -0.51 -12.56
N THR A 61 -9.28 0.27 -11.85
CA THR A 61 -9.01 1.67 -12.18
C THR A 61 -8.51 1.81 -13.62
N PRO A 62 -9.19 2.58 -14.50
CA PRO A 62 -8.78 2.79 -15.88
C PRO A 62 -7.47 3.55 -15.97
N SER A 63 -6.62 3.12 -16.89
CA SER A 63 -5.32 3.72 -17.15
C SER A 63 -5.45 5.19 -17.62
N THR A 64 -6.50 5.52 -18.38
CA THR A 64 -6.80 6.89 -18.82
C THR A 64 -6.99 7.84 -17.64
N SER A 65 -7.74 7.42 -16.61
CA SER A 65 -7.97 8.23 -15.41
C SER A 65 -6.67 8.55 -14.67
N LEU A 66 -5.67 7.66 -14.72
CA LEU A 66 -4.36 7.92 -14.13
C LEU A 66 -3.53 8.89 -14.96
N VAL A 67 -3.54 8.75 -16.29
CA VAL A 67 -2.83 9.65 -17.20
C VAL A 67 -3.35 11.08 -17.07
N ASP A 68 -4.65 11.25 -16.90
CA ASP A 68 -5.26 12.57 -16.71
C ASP A 68 -4.96 13.15 -15.32
N ALA A 69 -5.03 12.31 -14.27
CA ALA A 69 -4.82 12.76 -12.89
C ALA A 69 -3.35 12.99 -12.52
N LEU A 70 -2.43 12.32 -13.21
CA LEU A 70 -1.01 12.34 -12.88
C LEU A 70 -0.23 12.97 -14.02
N THR A 71 0.51 14.04 -13.71
CA THR A 71 1.50 14.58 -14.63
C THR A 71 2.66 13.60 -14.74
N PHE A 72 2.57 12.68 -15.71
CA PHE A 72 3.69 11.87 -16.14
C PHE A 72 4.78 12.79 -16.69
N LYS A 73 5.98 12.68 -16.14
CA LYS A 73 7.17 13.35 -16.66
C LYS A 73 8.05 12.30 -17.33
N THR A 74 8.99 12.75 -18.16
CA THR A 74 10.07 11.89 -18.61
C THR A 74 10.82 11.35 -17.38
N LEU A 75 10.94 10.03 -17.26
CA LEU A 75 11.66 9.39 -16.15
C LEU A 75 13.16 9.72 -16.15
N GLN A 76 13.67 10.29 -17.25
CA GLN A 76 15.09 10.55 -17.42
C GLN A 76 15.68 11.31 -16.24
N THR A 77 15.03 12.36 -15.73
CA THR A 77 15.52 13.10 -14.56
C THR A 77 15.63 12.24 -13.31
N GLN A 78 14.64 11.37 -13.03
CA GLN A 78 14.67 10.49 -11.86
C GLN A 78 15.73 9.38 -12.00
N ILE A 79 15.91 8.87 -13.22
CA ILE A 79 16.98 7.91 -13.53
C ILE A 79 18.34 8.57 -13.33
N ASP A 80 18.53 9.77 -13.87
CA ASP A 80 19.77 10.52 -13.76
C ASP A 80 20.08 10.84 -12.29
N GLU A 81 19.10 11.26 -11.50
CA GLU A 81 19.24 11.48 -10.04
C GLU A 81 19.65 10.20 -9.31
N ALA A 82 19.00 9.06 -9.58
CA ALA A 82 19.33 7.78 -8.95
C ALA A 82 20.73 7.29 -9.34
N VAL A 83 21.10 7.43 -10.62
CA VAL A 83 22.44 7.09 -11.13
C VAL A 83 23.51 8.00 -10.51
N ASN A 84 23.24 9.30 -10.41
CA ASN A 84 24.13 10.27 -9.78
C ASN A 84 24.30 9.98 -8.29
N LEU A 85 23.23 9.66 -7.57
CA LEU A 85 23.29 9.29 -6.16
C LEU A 85 24.11 8.02 -5.95
N ALA A 86 23.91 7.00 -6.77
CA ALA A 86 24.73 5.78 -6.74
C ALA A 86 26.21 6.10 -7.01
N GLY A 87 26.50 6.97 -7.98
CA GLY A 87 27.85 7.44 -8.27
C GLY A 87 28.50 8.23 -7.13
N GLN A 88 27.74 9.06 -6.41
CA GLN A 88 28.21 9.83 -5.25
C GLN A 88 28.50 8.93 -4.04
N ILE A 89 27.68 7.91 -3.80
CA ILE A 89 27.87 6.94 -2.70
C ILE A 89 29.10 6.06 -2.95
N CYS A 90 29.40 5.74 -4.21
CA CYS A 90 30.64 5.07 -4.60
C CYS A 90 31.89 5.97 -4.55
N GLY A 91 31.72 7.29 -4.41
CA GLY A 91 32.79 8.27 -4.24
C GLY A 91 33.32 8.34 -2.80
N THR A 92 34.30 7.49 -2.49
CA THR A 92 35.24 7.53 -1.34
C THR A 92 35.03 8.63 -0.28
N ARG A 93 34.52 8.27 0.91
CA ARG A 93 34.87 8.96 2.16
C ARG A 93 36.14 8.33 2.74
N TYR A 94 37.28 9.01 2.59
CA TYR A 94 38.45 8.76 3.43
C TYR A 94 38.17 9.33 4.83
N GLY A 95 37.80 8.46 5.77
CA GLY A 95 37.73 8.82 7.18
C GLY A 95 39.14 8.89 7.78
N PRO A 96 39.51 9.95 8.52
CA PRO A 96 40.85 10.09 9.12
C PRO A 96 41.08 9.20 10.37
N GLU A 97 40.16 8.32 10.76
CA GLU A 97 40.26 7.56 12.00
C GLU A 97 40.66 6.10 11.80
N ARG A 98 41.98 5.89 11.95
CA ARG A 98 42.70 4.73 12.53
C ARG A 98 41.99 3.35 12.54
N GLY A 99 42.43 2.49 11.62
CA GLY A 99 43.03 1.20 12.04
C GLY A 99 42.27 -0.11 11.81
N GLN A 100 41.02 -0.11 11.33
CA GLN A 100 40.38 -1.33 10.84
C GLN A 100 39.62 -1.04 9.53
N VAL A 101 40.10 -1.62 8.44
CA VAL A 101 39.42 -1.59 7.13
C VAL A 101 38.40 -2.72 7.12
N THR A 102 37.17 -2.45 7.55
CA THR A 102 36.05 -3.25 7.08
C THR A 102 35.81 -2.86 5.63
N HIS A 103 36.09 -3.77 4.69
CA HIS A 103 35.67 -3.62 3.30
C HIS A 103 34.14 -3.68 3.24
N LEU A 104 33.49 -2.54 3.50
CA LEU A 104 32.10 -2.34 3.09
C LEU A 104 32.13 -2.31 1.56
N THR A 105 31.80 -3.45 0.94
CA THR A 105 31.53 -3.50 -0.50
C THR A 105 30.25 -2.69 -0.71
N TRP A 106 30.41 -1.47 -1.23
CA TRP A 106 29.29 -0.64 -1.60
C TRP A 106 28.45 -1.35 -2.67
N PRO A 107 27.12 -1.18 -2.64
CA PRO A 107 26.28 -1.79 -3.64
C PRO A 107 26.65 -1.30 -5.03
N THR A 108 26.83 -2.22 -5.97
CA THR A 108 26.99 -1.89 -7.38
C THR A 108 25.67 -1.28 -7.90
N LEU A 109 25.70 -0.55 -9.03
CA LEU A 109 24.48 -0.01 -9.65
C LEU A 109 23.41 -1.11 -9.91
N GLU A 110 23.85 -2.36 -10.06
CA GLU A 110 22.99 -3.55 -10.21
C GLU A 110 22.15 -3.86 -8.96
N GLN A 111 22.54 -3.33 -7.80
CA GLN A 111 21.85 -3.51 -6.52
C GLN A 111 20.96 -2.32 -6.15
N TYR A 112 20.91 -1.26 -6.96
CA TYR A 112 20.02 -0.12 -6.71
C TYR A 112 18.62 -0.36 -7.27
N GLU A 113 17.63 -0.08 -6.44
CA GLU A 113 16.21 -0.22 -6.77
C GLU A 113 15.50 1.13 -6.64
N LEU A 114 14.55 1.36 -7.53
CA LEU A 114 13.55 2.40 -7.41
C LEU A 114 12.30 1.82 -6.78
N TYR A 115 11.63 2.62 -5.95
CA TYR A 115 10.47 2.20 -5.17
C TYR A 115 9.19 2.91 -5.61
N SER A 116 8.05 2.23 -5.45
CA SER A 116 6.70 2.76 -5.68
C SER A 116 6.57 3.51 -7.00
N LEU A 117 6.86 2.81 -8.09
CA LEU A 117 6.89 3.36 -9.44
C LEU A 117 5.56 3.17 -10.14
N LEU A 118 5.01 4.24 -10.70
CA LEU A 118 3.98 4.18 -11.72
C LEU A 118 4.62 4.40 -13.10
N LEU A 119 4.44 3.47 -14.02
CA LEU A 119 5.09 3.46 -15.33
C LEU A 119 4.05 3.44 -16.44
N LEU A 120 4.26 4.28 -17.45
CA LEU A 120 3.55 4.26 -18.72
C LEU A 120 4.40 3.47 -19.72
N LEU A 121 3.89 2.34 -20.18
CA LEU A 121 4.58 1.42 -21.08
C LEU A 121 4.10 1.60 -22.52
N GLU A 122 4.95 1.26 -23.47
CA GLU A 122 4.61 1.23 -24.89
C GLU A 122 3.59 0.13 -25.23
N SER A 123 3.70 -1.03 -24.56
CA SER A 123 2.77 -2.15 -24.71
C SER A 123 2.90 -3.15 -23.55
N GLU A 124 1.95 -4.09 -23.43
CA GLU A 124 1.99 -5.12 -22.38
C GLU A 124 3.17 -6.09 -22.52
N ARG A 125 3.81 -6.14 -23.70
CA ARG A 125 5.01 -6.96 -23.95
C ARG A 125 6.21 -6.54 -23.11
N VAL A 126 6.18 -5.33 -22.53
CA VAL A 126 7.23 -4.81 -21.65
C VAL A 126 7.13 -5.40 -20.24
N ILE A 127 5.95 -5.87 -19.80
CA ILE A 127 5.72 -6.39 -18.44
C ILE A 127 6.64 -7.58 -18.11
N PRO A 128 6.79 -8.61 -18.96
CA PRO A 128 7.76 -9.68 -18.70
C PRO A 128 9.21 -9.21 -18.62
N LEU A 129 9.58 -8.14 -19.32
CA LEU A 129 10.94 -7.58 -19.31
C LEU A 129 11.25 -6.82 -18.02
N LEU A 130 10.24 -6.19 -17.43
CA LEU A 130 10.35 -5.58 -16.09
C LEU A 130 10.60 -6.64 -15.00
N ARG A 131 10.22 -7.89 -15.26
CA ARG A 131 10.41 -9.03 -14.36
C ARG A 131 11.73 -9.77 -14.59
N SER A 132 12.23 -9.80 -15.83
CA SER A 132 13.49 -10.49 -16.17
C SER A 132 14.66 -9.77 -15.49
N GLY A 133 15.06 -10.24 -14.31
CA GLY A 133 16.04 -9.59 -13.44
C GLY A 133 15.69 -9.66 -11.95
N GLN A 134 14.47 -10.09 -11.60
CA GLN A 134 13.96 -10.16 -10.23
C GLN A 134 13.76 -11.60 -9.74
N GLU A 135 14.75 -12.46 -9.92
CA GLU A 135 14.64 -13.91 -9.63
C GLU A 135 14.39 -14.26 -8.15
N ASN A 136 14.51 -13.30 -7.23
CA ASN A 136 14.43 -13.53 -5.77
C ASN A 136 13.50 -12.58 -5.02
N LEU A 137 12.67 -11.79 -5.72
CA LEU A 137 11.84 -10.79 -5.05
C LEU A 137 10.36 -11.21 -5.12
N ASP A 138 9.66 -11.11 -3.98
CA ASP A 138 8.19 -11.13 -3.86
C ASP A 138 7.56 -9.90 -4.54
N ASN A 139 8.10 -9.49 -5.68
CA ASN A 139 7.70 -8.30 -6.38
C ASN A 139 6.49 -8.61 -7.26
N TYR A 140 5.50 -7.74 -7.14
CA TYR A 140 4.28 -7.78 -7.92
C TYR A 140 4.24 -6.58 -8.87
N ILE A 141 3.46 -6.72 -9.94
CA ILE A 141 3.15 -5.66 -10.89
C ILE A 141 1.64 -5.49 -10.84
N VAL A 142 1.18 -4.28 -10.52
CA VAL A 142 -0.24 -3.94 -10.59
C VAL A 142 -0.51 -3.33 -11.95
N ARG A 143 -1.34 -4.00 -12.76
CA ARG A 143 -1.78 -3.55 -14.06
C ARG A 143 -3.16 -2.89 -13.95
N PHE A 144 -3.22 -1.62 -14.30
CA PHE A 144 -4.47 -0.86 -14.43
C PHE A 144 -5.25 -1.32 -15.68
N THR A 145 -6.55 -1.09 -15.77
CA THR A 145 -7.33 -1.57 -16.93
C THR A 145 -7.23 -0.63 -18.14
N GLY A 146 -7.40 -1.18 -19.34
CA GLY A 146 -7.50 -0.39 -20.58
C GLY A 146 -6.17 0.21 -21.07
N GLU A 147 -6.27 1.01 -22.14
CA GLU A 147 -5.12 1.71 -22.74
C GLU A 147 -5.04 3.17 -22.25
N PRO A 148 -3.85 3.79 -22.19
CA PRO A 148 -2.54 3.17 -22.49
C PRO A 148 -2.09 2.18 -21.39
N VAL A 149 -1.05 1.39 -21.65
CA VAL A 149 -0.55 0.42 -20.66
C VAL A 149 0.13 1.13 -19.49
N VAL A 150 -0.56 1.23 -18.36
CA VAL A 150 -0.03 1.75 -17.10
C VAL A 150 0.13 0.61 -16.09
N VAL A 151 1.29 0.56 -15.45
CA VAL A 151 1.57 -0.38 -14.36
C VAL A 151 2.13 0.33 -13.15
N TYR A 152 1.89 -0.24 -11.96
CA TYR A 152 2.60 0.09 -10.73
C TYR A 152 3.52 -1.07 -10.35
N MET A 153 4.68 -0.74 -9.78
CA MET A 153 5.62 -1.70 -9.21
C MET A 153 6.10 -1.17 -7.86
N ASP A 154 6.13 -2.03 -6.84
CA ASP A 154 6.75 -1.66 -5.57
C ASP A 154 8.26 -1.44 -5.77
N ARG A 155 8.95 -2.35 -6.47
CA ARG A 155 10.41 -2.25 -6.67
C ARG A 155 10.81 -2.54 -8.10
N CYS A 156 11.82 -1.84 -8.62
CA CYS A 156 12.46 -2.21 -9.88
C CYS A 156 13.92 -1.79 -9.89
N GLN A 157 14.79 -2.64 -10.44
CA GLN A 157 16.21 -2.33 -10.60
C GLN A 157 16.40 -1.14 -11.53
N VAL A 158 17.23 -0.17 -11.12
CA VAL A 158 17.52 1.05 -11.88
C VAL A 158 18.01 0.73 -13.29
N LEU A 159 18.91 -0.26 -13.43
CA LEU A 159 19.45 -0.68 -14.72
C LEU A 159 18.38 -1.24 -15.67
N THR A 160 17.40 -1.98 -15.14
CA THR A 160 16.29 -2.51 -15.94
C THR A 160 15.42 -1.37 -16.47
N ILE A 161 15.04 -0.43 -15.60
CA ILE A 161 14.29 0.77 -16.00
C ILE A 161 15.06 1.57 -17.05
N GLN A 162 16.35 1.85 -16.82
CA GLN A 162 17.18 2.62 -17.74
C GLN A 162 17.29 1.95 -19.12
N LYS A 163 17.52 0.63 -19.17
CA LYS A 163 17.57 -0.12 -20.44
C LYS A 163 16.25 -0.03 -21.21
N LEU A 164 15.12 -0.11 -20.52
CA LEU A 164 13.79 -0.06 -21.16
C LEU A 164 13.41 1.35 -21.60
N VAL A 165 13.77 2.39 -20.83
CA VAL A 165 13.62 3.79 -21.24
C VAL A 165 14.46 4.09 -22.49
N ASN A 166 15.73 3.68 -22.52
CA ASN A 166 16.61 3.88 -23.68
C ASN A 166 16.11 3.18 -24.96
N ARG A 167 15.29 2.14 -24.81
CA ARG A 167 14.66 1.42 -25.93
C ARG A 167 13.29 1.99 -26.33
N GLY A 168 12.82 3.05 -25.65
CA GLY A 168 11.49 3.62 -25.87
C GLY A 168 10.34 2.70 -25.41
N MET A 169 10.62 1.71 -24.56
CA MET A 169 9.62 0.74 -24.06
C MET A 169 8.89 1.25 -22.82
N ILE A 170 9.54 2.08 -22.01
CA ILE A 170 8.91 2.87 -20.96
C ILE A 170 8.84 4.30 -21.48
N LEU A 171 7.63 4.79 -21.69
CA LEU A 171 7.36 6.11 -22.28
C LEU A 171 7.47 7.22 -21.25
N ALA A 172 7.00 6.95 -20.03
CA ALA A 172 7.03 7.88 -18.92
C ALA A 172 6.86 7.14 -17.59
N GLY A 173 6.96 7.88 -16.49
CA GLY A 173 6.69 7.33 -15.18
C GLY A 173 6.82 8.35 -14.07
N LYS A 174 6.50 7.90 -12.86
CA LYS A 174 6.44 8.73 -11.67
C LYS A 174 6.66 7.84 -10.44
N ALA A 175 7.70 8.14 -9.66
CA ALA A 175 7.77 7.68 -8.28
C ALA A 175 6.64 8.32 -7.45
N LEU A 176 5.85 7.50 -6.75
CA LEU A 176 4.75 7.96 -5.90
C LEU A 176 5.23 8.39 -4.49
N GLY A 177 6.51 8.17 -4.18
CA GLY A 177 7.07 8.30 -2.83
C GLY A 177 6.75 7.09 -1.97
N ILE A 178 7.42 6.98 -0.82
CA ILE A 178 7.13 5.92 0.17
C ILE A 178 5.67 6.09 0.60
N ALA A 179 4.89 5.02 0.44
CA ALA A 179 3.47 4.83 0.74
C ALA A 179 2.79 6.03 1.43
N ASN A 180 2.29 6.96 0.63
CA ASN A 180 1.32 7.94 1.10
C ASN A 180 -0.07 7.44 0.68
N TYR A 181 -1.07 7.55 1.55
CA TYR A 181 -2.50 7.28 1.26
C TYR A 181 -3.03 7.68 -0.13
N PRO A 182 -2.56 8.75 -0.80
CA PRO A 182 -2.98 9.06 -2.15
C PRO A 182 -2.68 7.98 -3.20
N SER A 183 -1.72 7.06 -2.99
CA SER A 183 -1.49 5.94 -3.91
C SER A 183 -2.51 4.83 -3.72
N ALA A 184 -2.94 4.56 -2.47
CA ALA A 184 -3.92 3.52 -2.17
C ALA A 184 -5.29 3.77 -2.84
N THR A 185 -5.68 5.03 -3.03
CA THR A 185 -6.91 5.35 -3.77
C THR A 185 -6.83 5.00 -5.26
N LEU A 186 -5.62 5.01 -5.86
CA LEU A 186 -5.43 4.60 -7.26
C LEU A 186 -5.74 3.11 -7.44
N PHE A 187 -5.51 2.32 -6.40
CA PHE A 187 -5.75 0.88 -6.36
C PHE A 187 -7.19 0.49 -6.03
N GLY A 188 -8.04 1.47 -5.72
CA GLY A 188 -9.44 1.23 -5.41
C GLY A 188 -9.78 1.22 -3.92
N PHE A 189 -8.83 1.56 -3.03
CA PHE A 189 -9.11 1.61 -1.59
C PHE A 189 -9.68 2.95 -1.16
N TYR A 190 -10.71 2.92 -0.32
CA TYR A 190 -10.99 4.05 0.57
C TYR A 190 -9.87 4.19 1.59
N CYS A 191 -9.47 5.41 1.92
CA CYS A 191 -8.33 5.65 2.82
C CYS A 191 -8.78 6.43 4.03
N TYR A 192 -8.59 5.86 5.22
CA TYR A 192 -8.87 6.47 6.51
C TYR A 192 -7.59 6.56 7.32
N ASN A 193 -7.35 7.73 7.91
CA ASN A 193 -6.18 7.99 8.74
C ASN A 193 -6.64 8.50 10.10
N TYR A 194 -5.96 8.01 11.12
CA TYR A 194 -5.99 8.60 12.45
C TYR A 194 -4.94 9.72 12.56
N SER A 195 -5.37 10.92 12.95
CA SER A 195 -4.50 12.10 13.01
C SER A 195 -4.52 12.82 14.37
N SER A 196 -5.00 12.16 15.43
CA SER A 196 -5.01 12.74 16.77
C SER A 196 -3.80 12.23 17.57
N PHE A 197 -3.38 12.93 18.62
CA PHE A 197 -2.36 12.41 19.53
C PHE A 197 -3.01 12.02 20.85
N GLY A 198 -2.78 10.78 21.28
CA GLY A 198 -3.05 10.33 22.65
C GLY A 198 -4.43 9.74 22.94
N ALA A 199 -5.43 9.91 22.06
CA ALA A 199 -6.79 9.40 22.22
C ALA A 199 -7.20 8.44 21.11
N PRO A 200 -7.82 7.27 21.38
CA PRO A 200 -8.49 6.50 20.32
C PRO A 200 -9.68 7.31 19.77
N ALA A 201 -9.41 8.13 18.77
CA ALA A 201 -10.33 9.07 18.15
C ALA A 201 -10.75 8.58 16.76
N PRO A 202 -11.85 9.12 16.21
CA PRO A 202 -12.34 8.69 14.91
C PRO A 202 -11.30 8.88 13.80
N TYR A 203 -11.29 7.94 12.86
CA TYR A 203 -10.52 8.03 11.64
C TYR A 203 -11.24 8.94 10.65
N SER A 204 -10.48 9.79 9.96
CA SER A 204 -11.00 10.66 8.91
C SER A 204 -10.65 10.13 7.54
N ARG A 205 -11.60 10.17 6.60
CA ARG A 205 -11.37 9.81 5.20
C ARG A 205 -10.39 10.79 4.58
N LYS A 206 -9.22 10.32 4.15
CA LYS A 206 -8.19 11.09 3.44
C LYS A 206 -8.23 10.87 1.93
N GLY A 207 -8.84 9.78 1.49
CA GLY A 207 -8.88 9.40 0.09
C GLY A 207 -10.13 8.61 -0.25
N GLU A 208 -10.67 8.88 -1.42
CA GLU A 208 -11.79 8.15 -2.02
C GLU A 208 -11.37 7.65 -3.41
N PRO A 209 -11.51 6.35 -3.69
CA PRO A 209 -11.15 5.79 -4.98
C PRO A 209 -12.21 6.16 -6.02
N LEU A 210 -11.77 6.41 -7.25
CA LEU A 210 -12.69 6.58 -8.39
C LEU A 210 -13.36 5.24 -8.76
N PHE A 211 -12.61 4.15 -8.61
CA PHE A 211 -13.05 2.79 -8.94
C PHE A 211 -12.76 1.88 -7.74
N PRO A 212 -13.70 1.78 -6.79
CA PRO A 212 -13.50 0.96 -5.60
C PRO A 212 -13.21 -0.50 -5.95
N ILE A 213 -12.27 -1.10 -5.23
CA ILE A 213 -12.10 -2.55 -5.22
C ILE A 213 -13.14 -3.16 -4.26
N CYS A 214 -13.75 -4.26 -4.68
CA CYS A 214 -14.74 -4.99 -3.88
C CYS A 214 -14.19 -6.36 -3.44
N LEU A 215 -14.82 -6.96 -2.43
CA LEU A 215 -14.44 -8.28 -1.92
C LEU A 215 -14.40 -9.34 -3.02
N GLU A 216 -15.40 -9.37 -3.89
CA GLU A 216 -15.51 -10.33 -4.99
C GLU A 216 -14.40 -10.21 -6.04
N ASP A 217 -13.62 -9.12 -6.01
CA ASP A 217 -12.46 -8.93 -6.89
C ASP A 217 -11.22 -9.68 -6.39
N LEU A 218 -11.24 -10.17 -5.16
CA LEU A 218 -10.09 -10.81 -4.53
C LEU A 218 -10.11 -12.33 -4.74
N PRO A 219 -8.95 -12.99 -4.70
CA PRO A 219 -8.87 -14.45 -4.54
C PRO A 219 -9.57 -14.91 -3.24
N GLU A 220 -10.21 -16.08 -3.26
CA GLU A 220 -11.03 -16.63 -2.16
C GLU A 220 -10.34 -16.56 -0.77
N HIS A 221 -9.08 -16.99 -0.68
CA HIS A 221 -8.34 -16.94 0.60
C HIS A 221 -8.19 -15.52 1.19
N LEU A 222 -8.15 -14.48 0.35
CA LEU A 222 -8.14 -13.08 0.81
C LEU A 222 -9.54 -12.60 1.16
N GLN A 223 -10.57 -13.11 0.50
CA GLN A 223 -11.96 -12.81 0.88
C GLN A 223 -12.22 -13.28 2.31
N ASP A 224 -11.83 -14.51 2.62
CA ASP A 224 -11.91 -15.07 3.97
C ASP A 224 -11.12 -14.24 4.98
N LEU A 225 -9.96 -13.75 4.58
CA LEU A 225 -9.07 -13.03 5.48
C LEU A 225 -9.57 -11.61 5.83
N ILE A 226 -10.05 -10.88 4.83
CA ILE A 226 -10.44 -9.47 5.00
C ILE A 226 -11.87 -9.37 5.59
N SER A 227 -12.72 -10.37 5.36
CA SER A 227 -14.09 -10.41 5.88
C SER A 227 -14.21 -10.49 7.40
N TRP A 228 -13.12 -10.77 8.13
CA TRP A 228 -13.09 -10.68 9.59
C TRP A 228 -13.33 -9.27 10.13
N THR A 229 -13.14 -8.25 9.29
CA THR A 229 -13.32 -6.85 9.66
C THR A 229 -14.38 -6.24 8.74
N TRP A 230 -15.65 -6.44 9.10
CA TRP A 230 -16.80 -6.03 8.31
C TRP A 230 -17.65 -5.00 9.08
N PHE A 231 -18.01 -3.89 8.43
CA PHE A 231 -18.96 -2.92 8.95
C PHE A 231 -20.36 -3.16 8.36
N ASP A 232 -21.26 -3.76 9.14
CA ASP A 232 -22.58 -4.21 8.64
C ASP A 232 -23.47 -3.08 8.12
N ASP A 233 -23.38 -1.90 8.74
CA ASP A 233 -24.33 -0.80 8.53
C ASP A 233 -23.68 0.46 7.93
N LEU A 234 -22.39 0.41 7.58
CA LEU A 234 -21.67 1.55 7.02
C LEU A 234 -21.46 1.43 5.53
N LYS A 235 -21.32 2.58 4.86
CA LYS A 235 -20.87 2.67 3.47
C LYS A 235 -19.72 3.66 3.40
N PHE A 236 -18.54 3.24 2.95
CA PHE A 236 -17.36 4.09 2.95
C PHE A 236 -17.53 5.33 2.08
N SER A 237 -18.31 5.25 1.00
CA SER A 237 -18.68 6.39 0.15
C SER A 237 -19.47 7.48 0.89
N GLN A 238 -20.22 7.13 1.94
CA GLN A 238 -21.10 8.04 2.69
C GLN A 238 -20.52 8.49 4.02
N CYS A 239 -19.48 7.79 4.52
CA CYS A 239 -18.88 8.07 5.82
C CYS A 239 -17.54 8.79 5.67
N SER A 240 -17.49 10.09 5.96
CA SER A 240 -16.22 10.84 5.99
C SER A 240 -15.43 10.60 7.28
N VAL A 241 -16.08 10.10 8.33
CA VAL A 241 -15.50 9.81 9.64
C VAL A 241 -16.03 8.47 10.12
N ILE A 242 -15.15 7.62 10.64
CA ILE A 242 -15.49 6.30 11.18
C ILE A 242 -14.74 6.10 12.50
N GLN A 243 -15.45 5.65 13.54
CA GLN A 243 -14.80 5.20 14.77
C GLN A 243 -15.04 3.70 14.97
N PRO A 244 -14.06 2.83 14.67
CA PRO A 244 -14.24 1.37 14.67
C PRO A 244 -14.81 0.79 15.96
N ILE A 245 -14.48 1.38 17.12
CA ILE A 245 -15.00 0.98 18.44
C ILE A 245 -16.52 1.09 18.53
N GLU A 246 -17.18 1.95 17.75
CA GLU A 246 -18.64 2.04 17.72
C GLU A 246 -19.29 0.80 17.10
N HIS A 247 -18.55 0.05 16.29
CA HIS A 247 -19.08 -1.01 15.44
C HIS A 247 -18.57 -2.40 15.84
N MET A 248 -17.35 -2.50 16.36
CA MET A 248 -16.72 -3.79 16.65
C MET A 248 -15.70 -3.71 17.78
N LYS A 249 -15.41 -4.87 18.37
CA LYS A 249 -14.39 -4.99 19.44
C LYS A 249 -13.05 -4.54 18.90
N CYS A 250 -12.43 -3.56 19.55
CA CYS A 250 -11.11 -3.07 19.17
C CYS A 250 -10.10 -3.15 20.32
N SER A 251 -8.83 -3.17 19.95
CA SER A 251 -7.69 -2.86 20.79
C SER A 251 -7.34 -1.39 20.63
N THR A 252 -6.88 -0.80 21.71
CA THR A 252 -6.44 0.60 21.78
C THR A 252 -5.03 0.64 22.34
N TRP A 253 -4.34 1.75 22.12
CA TRP A 253 -3.03 1.96 22.72
C TRP A 253 -3.08 1.78 24.25
N ARG A 254 -2.09 1.03 24.78
CA ARG A 254 -2.01 0.61 26.20
C ARG A 254 -3.27 -0.07 26.75
N ASN A 255 -4.11 -0.66 25.90
CA ASN A 255 -5.40 -1.25 26.29
C ASN A 255 -6.30 -0.28 27.06
N SER A 256 -6.27 0.99 26.66
CA SER A 256 -7.13 2.02 27.21
C SER A 256 -8.61 1.68 27.05
N LYS A 257 -9.38 1.83 28.13
CA LYS A 257 -10.85 1.74 28.08
C LYS A 257 -11.51 3.02 27.59
N TRP A 258 -10.78 4.13 27.56
CA TRP A 258 -11.31 5.42 27.13
C TRP A 258 -11.11 5.65 25.63
N TRP A 259 -12.06 6.33 24.99
CA TRP A 259 -12.08 6.60 23.55
C TRP A 259 -12.99 7.80 23.24
N ILE A 260 -12.88 8.33 22.02
CA ILE A 260 -13.72 9.43 21.52
C ILE A 260 -14.60 8.89 20.40
N ASP A 261 -15.90 9.17 20.46
CA ASP A 261 -16.86 8.73 19.46
C ASP A 261 -16.88 9.61 18.20
N SER A 262 -17.61 9.19 17.16
CA SER A 262 -17.71 9.95 15.88
C SER A 262 -18.33 11.34 16.03
N HIS A 263 -18.95 11.64 17.17
CA HIS A 263 -19.48 12.96 17.53
C HIS A 263 -18.55 13.78 18.44
N GLY A 264 -17.35 13.28 18.72
CA GLY A 264 -16.37 13.96 19.57
C GLY A 264 -16.63 13.83 21.07
N ARG A 265 -17.51 12.92 21.51
CA ARG A 265 -17.80 12.69 22.94
C ARG A 265 -16.86 11.64 23.51
N GLU A 266 -16.37 11.89 24.72
CA GLU A 266 -15.49 10.96 25.43
C GLU A 266 -16.29 9.86 26.15
N HIS A 267 -15.75 8.65 26.10
CA HIS A 267 -16.30 7.48 26.77
C HIS A 267 -15.23 6.85 27.65
N LYS A 268 -15.60 6.38 28.85
CA LYS A 268 -14.67 5.73 29.80
C LYS A 268 -14.66 4.21 29.70
N GLN A 269 -15.57 3.64 28.92
CA GLN A 269 -15.75 2.21 28.72
C GLN A 269 -16.04 1.94 27.25
N HIS A 270 -15.59 0.80 26.74
CA HIS A 270 -15.94 0.35 25.40
C HIS A 270 -17.43 -0.01 25.33
N PRO A 271 -18.07 0.13 24.16
CA PRO A 271 -19.45 -0.28 23.98
C PRO A 271 -19.69 -1.76 24.34
N PRO A 272 -20.89 -2.12 24.84
CA PRO A 272 -21.26 -3.52 24.96
C PRO A 272 -21.52 -4.09 23.57
N TYR A 273 -20.57 -4.86 23.05
CA TYR A 273 -20.74 -5.53 21.76
C TYR A 273 -21.64 -6.74 21.91
N LYS A 274 -22.65 -6.87 21.05
CA LYS A 274 -23.36 -8.14 20.88
C LYS A 274 -22.32 -9.18 20.49
N SER A 275 -22.33 -10.33 21.17
CA SER A 275 -21.59 -11.50 20.73
C SER A 275 -22.23 -11.97 19.42
N HIS A 276 -21.87 -11.35 18.30
CA HIS A 276 -22.17 -11.89 17.00
C HIS A 276 -21.51 -13.27 16.96
N GLN A 277 -22.34 -14.30 16.78
CA GLN A 277 -21.87 -15.63 16.45
C GLN A 277 -21.14 -15.48 15.13
N ILE A 278 -19.81 -15.62 15.18
CA ILE A 278 -18.98 -15.76 14.00
C ILE A 278 -19.54 -17.01 13.29
N MET A 279 -20.25 -16.81 12.17
CA MET A 279 -20.66 -17.90 11.28
C MET A 279 -19.43 -18.42 10.54
#